data_AF-A0A5N7SA63-F1
#
_entry.id   AF-A0A5N7SA63-F1
#
_cell.length_a   1.000
_cell.length_b   1.000
_cell.length_c   1.000
_cell.angle_alpha   90.00
_cell.angle_beta   90.00
_cell.angle_gamma   90.00
#
_symmetry.space_group_name_H-M   'P 1'
#
loop_
_entity.id
_entity.type
_entity.pdbx_description
1 polymer ?
#
loop_
_entity_poly.entity_id
_entity_poly.type
_entity_poly.pdbx_seq_one_letter_code
_entity_poly.pdbx_strand_id
1 'polypeptide(L)'
;MNGIGGRSIAEAMECLSIREFQLWSVYRAKRGSLNLGGRMDAAAGMLAALFVNANKKPGSASFKPTDFIPYADAEPISLEEAMKQW
;
A
#
# COMPACT_ATOMS: atom_id res chain seq x y z
N MET A 1 15.43 -3.49 10.73
CA MET A 1 14.78 -4.15 9.58
C MET A 1 13.70 -5.12 10.08
N ASN A 2 12.95 -4.78 11.15
CA ASN A 2 11.89 -5.62 11.75
C ASN A 2 12.18 -7.15 11.79
N GLY A 3 13.37 -7.53 12.24
CA GLY A 3 13.78 -8.95 12.33
C GLY A 3 14.41 -9.54 11.04
N ILE A 4 14.43 -8.81 9.92
CA ILE A 4 15.13 -9.21 8.69
C ILE A 4 16.63 -9.21 8.96
N GLY A 5 17.26 -10.37 8.76
CA GLY A 5 18.66 -10.64 9.10
C GLY A 5 18.89 -11.13 10.52
N GLY A 6 17.86 -11.19 11.37
CA GLY A 6 18.01 -11.62 12.76
C GLY A 6 17.49 -10.58 13.74
N ARG A 7 17.65 -10.88 15.02
CA ARG A 7 17.17 -10.07 16.15
C ARG A 7 18.19 -9.02 16.58
N SER A 8 19.46 -9.16 16.16
CA SER A 8 20.54 -8.20 16.42
C SER A 8 21.22 -7.71 15.13
N ILE A 9 22.02 -6.65 15.26
CA ILE A 9 22.81 -6.11 14.15
C ILE A 9 23.89 -7.10 13.72
N ALA A 10 24.52 -7.79 14.67
CA ALA A 10 25.55 -8.79 14.40
C ALA A 10 24.98 -9.94 13.57
N GLU A 11 23.84 -10.50 14.01
CA GLU A 11 23.12 -11.53 13.24
C GLU A 11 22.76 -11.02 11.84
N ALA A 12 22.29 -9.77 11.73
CA ALA A 12 21.96 -9.19 10.43
C ALA A 12 23.15 -9.05 9.50
N MET A 13 24.35 -8.77 10.02
CA MET A 13 25.58 -8.70 9.23
C MET A 13 26.09 -10.07 8.80
N GLU A 14 25.90 -11.09 9.65
CA GLU A 14 26.28 -12.47 9.36
C GLU A 14 25.30 -13.14 8.38
N CYS A 15 24.01 -12.79 8.46
CA CYS A 15 22.94 -13.48 7.77
C CYS A 15 22.41 -12.78 6.51
N LEU A 16 22.61 -11.46 6.32
CA LEU A 16 22.13 -10.75 5.12
C LEU A 16 23.22 -10.53 4.09
N SER A 17 22.96 -10.97 2.87
CA SER A 17 23.77 -10.55 1.73
C SER A 17 23.49 -9.08 1.35
N ILE A 18 24.46 -8.44 0.70
CA ILE A 18 24.35 -7.06 0.23
C ILE A 18 23.17 -6.85 -0.74
N ARG A 19 22.88 -7.85 -1.59
CA ARG A 19 21.79 -7.80 -2.56
C ARG A 19 20.44 -7.83 -1.88
N GLU A 20 20.27 -8.69 -0.87
CA GLU A 20 19.03 -8.76 -0.09
C GLU A 20 18.80 -7.46 0.68
N PHE A 21 19.85 -6.90 1.27
CA PHE A 21 19.80 -5.59 1.90
C PHE A 21 19.30 -4.51 0.93
N GLN A 22 19.82 -4.46 -0.30
CA GLN A 22 19.39 -3.51 -1.33
C GLN A 22 17.93 -3.70 -1.73
N LEU A 23 17.49 -4.95 -1.90
CA LEU A 23 16.10 -5.25 -2.26
C LEU A 23 15.14 -4.87 -1.13
N TRP A 24 15.47 -5.18 0.13
CA TRP A 24 14.72 -4.69 1.29
C TRP A 24 14.84 -3.19 1.49
N SER A 25 15.89 -2.57 0.98
CA SER A 25 16.01 -1.12 0.89
C SER A 25 14.96 -0.57 -0.08
N VAL A 26 14.79 -1.15 -1.27
CA VAL A 26 13.76 -0.75 -2.26
C VAL A 26 12.36 -1.06 -1.78
N TYR A 27 12.14 -2.25 -1.21
CA TYR A 27 10.83 -2.64 -0.67
C TYR A 27 10.42 -1.74 0.49
N ARG A 28 11.34 -1.46 1.44
CA ARG A 28 11.10 -0.44 2.47
C ARG A 28 10.90 0.94 1.88
N ALA A 29 11.63 1.29 0.81
CA ALA A 29 11.44 2.56 0.13
C ALA A 29 10.03 2.69 -0.48
N LYS A 30 9.44 1.58 -0.98
CA LYS A 30 8.10 1.60 -1.58
C LYS A 30 6.97 1.44 -0.56
N ARG A 31 7.18 0.67 0.51
CA ARG A 31 6.09 0.18 1.38
C ARG A 31 6.37 0.36 2.87
N GLY A 32 7.53 0.84 3.30
CA GLY A 32 7.91 0.88 4.72
C GLY A 32 8.30 -0.49 5.29
N SER A 33 8.68 -0.55 6.57
CA SER A 33 9.32 -1.73 7.16
C SER A 33 8.34 -2.81 7.67
N LEU A 34 7.07 -2.49 7.90
CA LEU A 34 5.96 -3.39 8.24
C LEU A 34 4.70 -2.54 8.03
N ASN A 35 4.13 -2.49 6.82
CA ASN A 35 3.03 -1.53 6.55
C ASN A 35 1.68 -1.96 7.16
N LEU A 36 1.67 -2.38 8.42
CA LEU A 36 0.45 -2.65 9.15
C LEU A 36 -0.45 -1.40 9.14
N GLY A 37 0.15 -0.21 9.30
CA GLY A 37 -0.55 1.07 9.14
C GLY A 37 -1.25 1.18 7.79
N GLY A 38 -0.54 1.06 6.66
CA GLY A 38 -1.18 1.15 5.35
C GLY A 38 -2.20 0.03 5.07
N ARG A 39 -2.10 -1.13 5.71
CA ARG A 39 -3.14 -2.17 5.64
C ARG A 39 -4.39 -1.81 6.46
N MET A 40 -4.20 -1.26 7.66
CA MET A 40 -5.28 -0.78 8.49
C MET A 40 -5.99 0.39 7.83
N ASP A 41 -5.24 1.28 7.19
CA ASP A 41 -5.82 2.41 6.48
C ASP A 41 -6.57 1.98 5.22
N ALA A 42 -6.05 0.98 4.48
CA ALA A 42 -6.79 0.39 3.37
C ALA A 42 -8.12 -0.24 3.84
N ALA A 43 -8.11 -0.92 4.97
CA ALA A 43 -9.33 -1.48 5.57
C ALA A 43 -10.30 -0.37 6.03
N ALA A 44 -9.80 0.68 6.65
CA ALA A 44 -10.60 1.83 7.08
C ALA A 44 -11.22 2.57 5.88
N GLY A 45 -10.46 2.78 4.80
CA GLY A 45 -10.95 3.41 3.58
C GLY A 45 -12.05 2.60 2.90
N MET A 46 -11.93 1.27 2.90
CA MET A 46 -12.97 0.37 2.40
C MET A 46 -14.26 0.47 3.23
N LEU A 47 -14.14 0.45 4.57
CA LEU A 47 -15.28 0.59 5.47
C LEU A 47 -15.97 1.95 5.32
N ALA A 48 -15.21 3.04 5.18
CA ALA A 48 -15.74 4.37 4.94
C ALA A 48 -16.50 4.46 3.61
N ALA A 49 -15.92 3.90 2.53
CA ALA A 49 -16.58 3.86 1.23
C ALA A 49 -17.88 3.06 1.27
N LEU A 50 -17.90 1.88 1.91
CA LEU A 50 -19.11 1.09 2.11
C LEU A 50 -20.17 1.88 2.89
N PHE A 51 -19.78 2.51 4.00
CA PHE A 51 -20.69 3.27 4.83
C PHE A 51 -21.32 4.46 4.09
N VAL A 52 -20.51 5.28 3.40
CA VAL A 52 -21.01 6.44 2.66
C VAL A 52 -21.88 6.01 1.49
N ASN A 53 -21.46 4.99 0.73
CA ASN A 53 -22.24 4.51 -0.42
C ASN A 53 -23.56 3.85 -0.01
N ALA A 54 -23.65 3.25 1.18
CA ALA A 54 -24.89 2.71 1.72
C ALA A 54 -25.88 3.80 2.18
N ASN A 55 -25.38 5.00 2.51
CA ASN A 55 -26.19 6.10 3.08
C ASN A 55 -26.34 7.31 2.15
N LYS A 56 -25.79 7.26 0.94
CA LYS A 56 -25.89 8.37 -0.03
C LYS A 56 -27.31 8.53 -0.57
N LYS A 57 -27.64 9.75 -0.99
CA LYS A 57 -28.90 10.03 -1.69
C LYS A 57 -28.95 9.30 -3.04
N PRO A 58 -30.13 8.85 -3.49
CA PRO A 58 -30.29 8.32 -4.85
C PRO A 58 -29.80 9.34 -5.90
N GLY A 59 -29.00 8.87 -6.86
CA GLY A 59 -28.42 9.71 -7.91
C GLY A 59 -27.09 10.39 -7.58
N SER A 60 -26.62 10.34 -6.33
CA SER A 60 -25.28 10.84 -5.97
C SER A 60 -24.17 9.92 -6.49
N ALA A 61 -23.01 10.50 -6.83
CA ALA A 61 -21.81 9.75 -7.21
C ALA A 61 -21.38 8.76 -6.11
N SER A 62 -20.76 7.64 -6.52
CA SER A 62 -20.20 6.67 -5.57
C SER A 62 -18.77 7.06 -5.20
N PHE A 63 -18.41 6.78 -3.95
CA PHE A 63 -17.06 6.98 -3.43
C PHE A 63 -16.25 5.67 -3.53
N LYS A 64 -14.98 5.77 -3.88
CA LYS A 64 -14.00 4.68 -3.89
C LYS A 64 -13.28 4.60 -2.54
N PRO A 65 -12.73 3.44 -2.14
CA PRO A 65 -11.89 3.34 -0.94
C PRO A 65 -10.69 4.30 -0.99
N THR A 66 -10.10 4.50 -2.17
CA THR A 66 -8.97 5.42 -2.40
C THR A 66 -9.31 6.88 -2.15
N ASP A 67 -10.59 7.28 -2.23
CA ASP A 67 -11.03 8.62 -1.86
C ASP A 67 -10.83 8.90 -0.36
N PHE A 68 -10.71 7.85 0.45
CA PHE A 68 -10.45 7.91 1.90
C PHE A 68 -9.00 7.58 2.28
N ILE A 69 -8.17 7.17 1.32
CA ILE A 69 -6.71 6.97 1.46
C ILE A 69 -5.97 7.70 0.32
N PRO A 70 -6.03 9.04 0.26
CA PRO A 70 -5.57 9.81 -0.90
C PRO A 70 -4.06 9.73 -1.18
N TYR A 71 -3.28 9.21 -0.22
CA TYR A 71 -1.84 8.98 -0.35
C TYR A 71 -1.51 7.59 -0.92
N ALA A 72 -2.49 6.72 -1.09
CA ALA A 72 -2.29 5.43 -1.73
C ALA A 72 -2.00 5.64 -3.21
N ASP A 73 -1.10 4.83 -3.77
CA ASP A 73 -0.85 4.82 -5.21
C ASP A 73 -2.18 4.69 -5.95
N ALA A 74 -2.39 5.55 -6.96
CA ALA A 74 -3.58 5.47 -7.80
C ALA A 74 -3.70 4.04 -8.36
N GLU A 75 -4.94 3.54 -8.45
CA GLU A 75 -5.16 2.24 -9.04
C GLU A 75 -4.58 2.24 -10.47
N PRO A 76 -3.78 1.22 -10.82
CA PRO A 76 -3.24 1.15 -12.17
C PRO A 76 -4.40 1.08 -13.16
N ILE A 77 -4.36 1.93 -14.18
CA ILE A 77 -5.35 1.94 -15.26
C ILE A 77 -5.27 0.63 -16.05
N SER A 78 -6.40 0.21 -16.64
CA SER A 78 -6.41 -0.96 -17.52
C SER A 78 -5.56 -0.75 -18.77
N LEU A 79 -5.16 -1.83 -19.43
CA LEU A 79 -4.41 -1.76 -20.68
C LEU A 79 -5.23 -1.03 -21.76
N GLU A 80 -6.53 -1.30 -21.84
CA GLU A 80 -7.45 -0.66 -22.76
C GLU A 80 -7.59 0.84 -22.49
N GLU A 81 -7.55 1.27 -21.23
CA GLU A 81 -7.50 2.70 -20.88
C GLU A 81 -6.14 3.32 -21.20
N ALA A 82 -5.04 2.60 -20.94
CA ALA A 82 -3.70 3.06 -21.28
C ALA A 82 -3.53 3.27 -22.80
N MET A 83 -4.07 2.37 -23.61
CA MET A 83 -4.05 2.48 -25.07
C MET A 83 -4.89 3.64 -25.62
N LYS A 84 -5.92 4.09 -24.90
CA LYS A 84 -6.72 5.27 -25.28
C LYS A 84 -6.05 6.59 -24.95
N GLN A 85 -5.04 6.58 -24.07
CA GLN A 85 -4.31 7.77 -23.65
C GLN A 85 -3.07 8.04 -24.51
N TRP A 86 -2.70 7.11 -25.38
CA TRP A 86 -1.61 7.24 -26.35
C TRP A 86 -2.15 7.68 -27.71
#